data_AF-A0A822IV97-F1
#
_entry.id   AF-A0A822IV97-F1
#
_cell.length_a   1.000
_cell.length_b   1.000
_cell.length_c   1.000
_cell.angle_alpha   90.00
_cell.angle_beta   90.00
_cell.angle_gamma   90.00
#
_symmetry.space_group_name_H-M   'P 1'
#
loop_
_entity.id
_entity.type
_entity.pdbx_description
1 polymer ?
#
loop_
_entity_poly.entity_id
_entity_poly.type
_entity_poly.pdbx_seq_one_letter_code
_entity_poly.pdbx_strand_id
1 'polypeptide(L)'
;MKPEKKIDNIKKHKKIPKKKGFNNILIIAIAAIILIGAFVLLTGNSQKTEPTQKMTLKEVRALIDKEYGNRGAPGTNTPSVKDNYMPILIPRKADKLPDFAVTNAMTLKAYKYATEHPEVLEQIPCYCGCGEHGSKVSEGKPHMSVRDCFITEDGTYDDHASFCDVCVGIATKAQSYFPTGIPATGLSAIQATPVPSEDLSALSLPDNFKSLADGLKLTPAGVNRAYFVNTKMIAGPEMEAQLLQQVEPDSFYGKKLLGMYSADFSTNSWIELHDLGYDSKNDASIKAKIQPEMKNIVNTRPLIYGHSQNVDNAAKLMNNPNSMNTSYSTYKSLLDSVDYQNAAYALVLAEKTGFSDMNYMSLTPAGGKVELVKAFSITDTKSIPAGLGKYNPETKGNVLVIKLTGDISTVQAENDNIDAVART
;
A
#
# COMPACT_ATOMS: atom_id res chain seq x y z
N MET A 1 -69.66 5.60 -8.74
CA MET A 1 -68.21 5.72 -8.46
C MET A 1 -67.90 7.20 -8.33
N LYS A 2 -67.54 7.66 -7.13
CA LYS A 2 -67.23 9.06 -6.80
C LYS A 2 -65.74 9.16 -6.39
N PRO A 3 -65.03 10.26 -6.70
CA PRO A 3 -63.58 10.33 -6.64
C PRO A 3 -63.03 10.98 -5.35
N GLU A 4 -61.74 10.67 -5.13
CA GLU A 4 -60.66 11.41 -4.44
C GLU A 4 -60.95 12.28 -3.20
N LYS A 5 -60.20 12.01 -2.12
CA LYS A 5 -59.92 12.96 -1.04
C LYS A 5 -58.42 13.25 -0.96
N LYS A 6 -58.03 14.45 -1.39
CA LYS A 6 -56.90 15.20 -0.84
C LYS A 6 -57.33 15.90 0.44
N ILE A 7 -56.49 15.90 1.48
CA ILE A 7 -56.59 16.87 2.57
C ILE A 7 -55.20 17.44 2.82
N ASP A 8 -55.05 18.69 2.40
CA ASP A 8 -54.03 19.64 2.88
C ASP A 8 -54.30 20.00 4.35
N ASN A 9 -53.25 20.26 5.12
CA ASN A 9 -53.37 21.08 6.32
C ASN A 9 -52.21 22.08 6.41
N ILE A 10 -52.53 23.32 6.04
CA ILE A 10 -51.78 24.54 6.33
C ILE A 10 -52.58 25.33 7.38
N LYS A 11 -51.91 25.79 8.45
CA LYS A 11 -52.07 27.12 9.10
C LYS A 11 -51.16 27.17 10.35
N LYS A 12 -50.05 27.90 10.31
CA LYS A 12 -49.82 29.37 10.46
C LYS A 12 -49.94 29.92 11.90
N HIS A 13 -48.76 30.38 12.37
CA HIS A 13 -48.46 31.56 13.21
C HIS A 13 -49.06 31.73 14.62
N LYS A 14 -48.16 31.92 15.61
CA LYS A 14 -48.01 33.22 16.31
C LYS A 14 -46.73 33.31 17.15
N LYS A 15 -46.06 34.47 17.05
CA LYS A 15 -44.93 34.92 17.87
C LYS A 15 -45.45 35.59 19.18
N ILE A 16 -44.75 35.28 20.28
CA ILE A 16 -44.27 36.11 21.42
C ILE A 16 -45.25 37.07 22.14
N PRO A 17 -45.17 37.10 23.49
CA PRO A 17 -44.99 38.36 24.22
C PRO A 17 -43.71 38.39 25.10
N LYS A 18 -43.03 39.55 25.09
CA LYS A 18 -42.02 40.05 26.05
C LYS A 18 -42.76 40.61 27.29
N LYS A 19 -42.22 40.71 28.50
CA LYS A 19 -41.18 41.61 29.06
C LYS A 19 -40.97 41.17 30.54
N LYS A 20 -39.78 41.12 31.14
CA LYS A 20 -38.74 42.13 31.42
C LYS A 20 -39.07 43.04 32.63
N GLY A 21 -38.19 42.97 33.64
CA GLY A 21 -37.76 44.13 34.41
C GLY A 21 -37.05 43.76 35.72
N PHE A 22 -36.10 44.52 36.23
CA PHE A 22 -35.25 45.60 35.71
C PHE A 22 -34.35 46.04 36.89
N ASN A 23 -33.18 46.61 36.59
CA ASN A 23 -32.50 47.74 37.26
C ASN A 23 -31.00 47.53 37.53
N ASN A 24 -30.09 48.47 37.27
CA ASN A 24 -30.14 49.71 36.47
C ASN A 24 -28.75 50.41 36.50
N ILE A 25 -28.54 51.34 35.54
CA ILE A 25 -27.70 52.58 35.64
C ILE A 25 -26.17 52.35 35.55
N LEU A 26 -25.37 52.96 34.66
CA LEU A 26 -25.44 54.26 33.96
C LEU A 26 -24.48 54.31 32.75
N ILE A 27 -24.85 55.07 31.75
CA ILE A 27 -24.14 55.46 30.52
C ILE A 27 -23.22 56.66 30.81
N ILE A 28 -22.09 56.83 30.11
CA ILE A 28 -21.70 58.09 29.42
C ILE A 28 -20.52 57.79 28.48
N ALA A 29 -20.72 58.20 27.22
CA ALA A 29 -19.81 58.13 26.09
C ALA A 29 -18.90 59.39 26.03
N ILE A 30 -18.13 59.49 24.93
CA ILE A 30 -17.32 60.63 24.40
C ILE A 30 -15.81 60.35 24.59
N ALA A 31 -15.11 59.74 23.61
CA ALA A 31 -14.52 60.36 22.40
C ALA A 31 -13.70 61.60 22.77
N ALA A 32 -12.36 61.65 22.73
CA ALA A 32 -11.39 61.32 21.70
C ALA A 32 -10.13 62.16 22.07
N ILE A 33 -9.04 62.07 21.28
CA ILE A 33 -7.91 63.04 21.22
C ILE A 33 -6.81 62.76 22.29
N ILE A 34 -5.54 62.45 22.00
CA ILE A 34 -4.71 62.59 20.79
C ILE A 34 -3.50 61.62 20.83
N LEU A 35 -3.09 61.29 19.61
CA LEU A 35 -1.91 60.59 19.11
C LEU A 35 -0.54 61.01 19.72
N ILE A 36 0.38 60.03 19.73
CA ILE A 36 1.83 60.02 19.41
C ILE A 36 2.40 58.83 20.21
N GLY A 37 3.06 57.81 19.69
CA GLY A 37 3.64 57.50 18.40
C GLY A 37 4.62 56.33 18.63
N ALA A 38 4.80 55.51 17.61
CA ALA A 38 5.94 54.62 17.42
C ALA A 38 6.14 53.41 18.39
N PHE A 39 5.97 52.23 17.78
CA PHE A 39 7.01 51.19 17.78
C PHE A 39 7.16 50.29 19.02
N VAL A 40 6.33 49.25 19.12
CA VAL A 40 6.81 47.92 19.53
C VAL A 40 6.13 46.85 18.67
N LEU A 41 6.88 46.39 17.66
CA LEU A 41 6.70 45.11 17.00
C LEU A 41 7.21 43.99 17.95
N LEU A 42 6.55 42.83 17.89
CA LEU A 42 7.01 41.49 18.33
C LEU A 42 6.96 41.28 19.86
N THR A 43 6.36 40.25 20.45
CA THR A 43 6.11 38.87 20.02
C THR A 43 4.84 38.32 20.68
N GLY A 44 3.77 38.08 19.91
CA GLY A 44 2.66 37.24 20.35
C GLY A 44 3.05 35.78 20.15
N ASN A 45 3.60 35.15 21.18
CA ASN A 45 3.92 33.74 21.19
C ASN A 45 2.61 32.94 21.23
N SER A 46 2.02 32.66 20.06
CA SER A 46 1.03 31.58 19.92
C SER A 46 1.77 30.27 20.15
N GLN A 47 1.85 29.83 21.41
CA GLN A 47 2.19 28.44 21.72
C GLN A 47 1.14 27.57 21.04
N LYS A 48 1.49 26.97 19.91
CA LYS A 48 0.87 25.74 19.43
C LYS A 48 1.07 24.72 20.55
N THR A 49 0.02 24.44 21.33
CA THR A 49 0.00 23.25 22.18
C THR A 49 0.07 22.05 21.25
N GLU A 50 1.20 21.36 21.23
CA GLU A 50 1.34 20.11 20.48
C GLU A 50 0.32 19.08 20.97
N PRO A 51 -0.27 18.27 20.08
CA PRO A 51 -1.19 17.21 20.49
C PRO A 51 -0.50 16.25 21.45
N THR A 52 -0.88 16.27 22.73
CA THR A 52 -0.27 15.36 23.71
C THR A 52 -0.86 13.96 23.54
N GLN A 53 -0.01 13.00 23.21
CA GLN A 53 -0.36 11.59 23.15
C GLN A 53 -0.75 11.09 24.55
N LYS A 54 -1.92 10.44 24.67
CA LYS A 54 -2.49 10.06 25.98
C LYS A 54 -2.19 8.62 26.37
N MET A 55 -1.90 7.77 25.39
CA MET A 55 -1.79 6.32 25.55
C MET A 55 -0.78 5.75 24.55
N THR A 56 -0.36 4.51 24.76
CA THR A 56 0.35 3.69 23.75
C THR A 56 -0.63 3.07 22.77
N LEU A 57 -0.17 2.69 21.56
CA LEU A 57 -1.04 2.03 20.56
C LEU A 57 -1.62 0.71 21.08
N LYS A 58 -0.85 -0.04 21.87
CA LYS A 58 -1.32 -1.28 22.51
C LYS A 58 -2.47 -1.03 23.48
N GLU A 59 -2.38 0.03 24.28
CA GLU A 59 -3.47 0.41 25.19
C GLU A 59 -4.69 0.93 24.43
N VAL A 60 -4.50 1.68 23.34
CA VAL A 60 -5.58 2.14 22.46
C VAL A 60 -6.31 0.94 21.84
N ARG A 61 -5.56 -0.03 21.29
CA ARG A 61 -6.13 -1.28 20.78
C ARG A 61 -6.92 -2.01 21.85
N ALA A 62 -6.35 -2.21 23.03
CA ALA A 62 -7.05 -2.91 24.12
C ALA A 62 -8.34 -2.21 24.57
N LEU A 63 -8.36 -0.86 24.58
CA LEU A 63 -9.58 -0.10 24.86
C LEU A 63 -10.64 -0.27 23.76
N ILE A 64 -10.23 -0.19 22.50
CA ILE A 64 -11.12 -0.38 21.36
C ILE A 64 -11.69 -1.80 21.35
N ASP A 65 -10.86 -2.82 21.57
CA ASP A 65 -11.26 -4.22 21.66
C ASP A 65 -12.26 -4.43 22.80
N LYS A 66 -12.01 -3.83 23.98
CA LYS A 66 -12.93 -3.91 25.11
C LYS A 66 -14.26 -3.21 24.84
N GLU A 67 -14.24 -2.06 24.17
CA GLU A 67 -15.46 -1.29 23.95
C GLU A 67 -16.31 -1.84 22.80
N TYR A 68 -15.69 -2.09 21.66
CA TYR A 68 -16.36 -2.48 20.43
C TYR A 68 -16.47 -4.01 20.29
N GLY A 69 -15.53 -4.79 20.82
CA GLY A 69 -15.64 -6.25 20.84
C GLY A 69 -16.78 -6.77 21.72
N ASN A 70 -17.21 -6.00 22.73
CA ASN A 70 -18.37 -6.33 23.56
C ASN A 70 -19.70 -5.80 23.01
N ARG A 71 -19.68 -4.94 21.98
CA ARG A 71 -20.86 -4.26 21.42
C ARG A 71 -21.12 -4.61 19.95
N GLY A 72 -20.11 -5.11 19.25
CA GLY A 72 -20.11 -5.37 17.81
C GLY A 72 -20.01 -6.86 17.48
N ALA A 73 -19.76 -7.13 16.20
CA ALA A 73 -19.46 -8.46 15.70
C ALA A 73 -18.02 -8.89 16.08
N PRO A 74 -17.60 -10.14 15.80
CA PRO A 74 -16.19 -10.51 15.88
C PRO A 74 -15.32 -9.50 15.11
N GLY A 75 -14.18 -9.13 15.70
CA GLY A 75 -13.23 -8.23 15.04
C GLY A 75 -12.67 -8.87 13.76
N THR A 76 -12.29 -8.04 12.80
CA THR A 76 -11.52 -8.47 11.62
C THR A 76 -10.23 -9.18 12.04
N ASN A 77 -9.63 -9.93 11.11
CA ASN A 77 -8.40 -10.72 11.33
C ASN A 77 -7.12 -9.86 11.46
N THR A 78 -7.20 -8.74 12.19
CA THR A 78 -6.10 -7.81 12.42
C THR A 78 -5.10 -8.41 13.41
N PRO A 79 -3.82 -8.56 13.04
CA PRO A 79 -2.79 -9.03 13.95
C PRO A 79 -2.67 -8.18 15.22
N SER A 80 -1.97 -8.73 16.22
CA SER A 80 -1.62 -7.98 17.43
C SER A 80 -0.72 -6.80 17.10
N VAL A 81 -0.87 -5.71 17.89
CA VAL A 81 -0.06 -4.49 17.76
C VAL A 81 1.42 -4.80 17.83
N LYS A 82 2.20 -4.25 16.89
CA LYS A 82 3.66 -4.29 16.89
C LYS A 82 4.25 -2.89 17.02
N ASP A 83 5.25 -2.74 17.88
CA ASP A 83 5.94 -1.45 18.08
C ASP A 83 6.81 -1.05 16.88
N ASN A 84 7.20 -2.02 16.04
CA ASN A 84 7.95 -1.87 14.80
C ASN A 84 7.09 -2.13 13.55
N TYR A 85 5.79 -1.81 13.63
CA TYR A 85 4.88 -2.03 12.51
C TYR A 85 5.26 -1.19 11.30
N MET A 86 5.50 -1.86 10.17
CA MET A 86 5.65 -1.21 8.88
C MET A 86 4.27 -1.06 8.24
N PRO A 87 3.82 0.18 7.95
CA PRO A 87 2.50 0.37 7.41
C PRO A 87 2.42 -0.03 5.94
N ILE A 88 1.26 -0.59 5.56
CA ILE A 88 0.90 -0.92 4.18
C ILE A 88 0.75 0.39 3.38
N LEU A 89 0.10 1.41 3.95
CA LEU A 89 0.03 2.74 3.36
C LEU A 89 1.01 3.71 4.05
N ILE A 90 1.76 4.44 3.25
CA ILE A 90 2.61 5.52 3.77
C ILE A 90 1.72 6.68 4.25
N PRO A 91 1.93 7.18 5.49
CA PRO A 91 1.25 8.38 5.98
C PRO A 91 1.36 9.56 5.01
N ARG A 92 0.23 10.18 4.67
CA ARG A 92 0.21 11.34 3.78
C ARG A 92 -0.75 12.41 4.25
N LYS A 93 -0.54 13.64 3.78
CA LYS A 93 -1.43 14.76 4.11
C LYS A 93 -2.82 14.58 3.48
N ALA A 94 -3.88 14.80 4.25
CA ALA A 94 -5.26 14.65 3.78
C ALA A 94 -5.75 15.88 2.98
N ASP A 95 -5.20 16.08 1.78
CA ASP A 95 -5.39 17.30 0.99
C ASP A 95 -6.59 17.29 0.03
N LYS A 96 -6.95 16.13 -0.54
CA LYS A 96 -8.09 15.98 -1.47
C LYS A 96 -8.96 14.78 -1.06
N LEU A 97 -9.91 15.03 -0.17
CA LEU A 97 -10.88 14.02 0.26
C LEU A 97 -12.13 14.05 -0.65
N PRO A 98 -12.72 12.87 -0.95
CA PRO A 98 -13.94 12.77 -1.76
C PRO A 98 -15.19 13.29 -1.02
N ASP A 99 -16.25 13.59 -1.76
CA ASP A 99 -17.49 14.19 -1.22
C ASP A 99 -18.13 13.37 -0.09
N PHE A 100 -18.08 12.02 -0.19
CA PHE A 100 -18.61 11.14 0.85
C PHE A 100 -17.81 11.22 2.16
N ALA A 101 -16.54 11.63 2.12
CA ALA A 101 -15.68 11.78 3.28
C ALA A 101 -15.93 13.09 4.04
N VAL A 102 -16.69 14.05 3.48
CA VAL A 102 -16.95 15.37 4.08
C VAL A 102 -18.40 15.57 4.53
N THR A 103 -19.20 14.49 4.58
CA THR A 103 -20.65 14.52 4.89
C THR A 103 -20.97 15.06 6.28
N ASN A 104 -20.09 14.87 7.26
CA ASN A 104 -20.17 15.47 8.59
C ASN A 104 -18.79 15.59 9.24
N ALA A 105 -18.70 16.35 10.33
CA ALA A 105 -17.44 16.64 11.00
C ALA A 105 -16.72 15.39 11.53
N MET A 106 -17.45 14.38 12.01
CA MET A 106 -16.87 13.14 12.53
C MET A 106 -16.33 12.25 11.41
N THR A 107 -17.05 12.17 10.29
CA THR A 107 -16.63 11.44 9.09
C THR A 107 -15.38 12.08 8.49
N LEU A 108 -15.40 13.41 8.31
CA LEU A 108 -14.23 14.17 7.86
C LEU A 108 -13.01 13.92 8.74
N LYS A 109 -13.21 13.97 10.06
CA LYS A 109 -12.15 13.72 11.03
C LYS A 109 -11.58 12.30 10.91
N ALA A 110 -12.43 11.31 10.72
CA ALA A 110 -12.02 9.91 10.55
C ALA A 110 -11.23 9.69 9.25
N TYR A 111 -11.69 10.19 8.11
CA TYR A 111 -10.97 10.05 6.84
C TYR A 111 -9.64 10.79 6.83
N LYS A 112 -9.56 11.97 7.47
CA LYS A 112 -8.28 12.66 7.68
C LYS A 112 -7.31 11.79 8.47
N TYR A 113 -7.76 11.26 9.60
CA TYR A 113 -6.92 10.40 10.42
C TYR A 113 -6.52 9.11 9.72
N ALA A 114 -7.42 8.49 8.95
CA ALA A 114 -7.08 7.30 8.16
C ALA A 114 -6.06 7.60 7.05
N THR A 115 -6.04 8.81 6.51
CA THR A 115 -5.08 9.24 5.48
C THR A 115 -3.72 9.62 6.08
N GLU A 116 -3.75 10.33 7.21
CA GLU A 116 -2.57 10.87 7.88
C GLU A 116 -1.90 9.87 8.80
N HIS A 117 -2.66 8.89 9.31
CA HIS A 117 -2.21 7.86 10.24
C HIS A 117 -2.73 6.44 9.88
N PRO A 118 -2.57 5.98 8.63
CA PRO A 118 -2.99 4.63 8.23
C PRO A 118 -2.28 3.54 9.05
N GLU A 119 -1.03 3.78 9.47
CA GLU A 119 -0.22 2.88 10.30
C GLU A 119 -0.87 2.53 11.64
N VAL A 120 -1.65 3.46 12.17
CA VAL A 120 -2.40 3.24 13.42
C VAL A 120 -3.61 2.37 13.15
N LEU A 121 -4.37 2.70 12.11
CA LEU A 121 -5.64 2.03 11.80
C LEU A 121 -5.44 0.62 11.24
N GLU A 122 -4.32 0.35 10.59
CA GLU A 122 -3.94 -1.00 10.15
C GLU A 122 -3.69 -1.95 11.33
N GLN A 123 -3.38 -1.40 12.51
CA GLN A 123 -3.17 -2.14 13.76
C GLN A 123 -4.44 -2.25 14.61
N ILE A 124 -5.61 -1.84 14.10
CA ILE A 124 -6.88 -1.84 14.82
C ILE A 124 -7.94 -2.60 14.01
N PRO A 125 -8.70 -3.54 14.60
CA PRO A 125 -9.73 -4.27 13.89
C PRO A 125 -10.98 -3.43 13.75
N CYS A 126 -11.75 -3.78 12.73
CA CYS A 126 -13.11 -3.32 12.60
C CYS A 126 -14.06 -4.28 13.31
N TYR A 127 -15.05 -3.73 14.02
CA TYR A 127 -16.07 -4.48 14.77
C TYR A 127 -17.49 -4.25 14.22
N CYS A 128 -17.61 -3.71 13.00
CA CYS A 128 -18.90 -3.33 12.42
C CYS A 128 -19.77 -4.51 11.97
N GLY A 129 -19.19 -5.72 11.87
CA GLY A 129 -19.88 -6.93 11.40
C GLY A 129 -19.97 -7.09 9.88
N CYS A 130 -19.46 -6.12 9.13
CA CYS A 130 -19.28 -6.23 7.68
C CYS A 130 -17.86 -6.69 7.31
N GLY A 131 -17.00 -7.05 8.27
CA GLY A 131 -15.58 -7.35 8.00
C GLY A 131 -15.34 -8.46 6.97
N GLU A 132 -16.26 -9.43 6.86
CA GLU A 132 -16.23 -10.50 5.86
C GLU A 132 -16.76 -10.06 4.47
N HIS A 133 -17.19 -8.80 4.33
CA HIS A 133 -17.75 -8.23 3.10
C HIS A 133 -17.00 -6.95 2.71
N GLY A 134 -16.44 -6.93 1.50
CA GLY A 134 -15.85 -5.71 0.94
C GLY A 134 -16.87 -4.74 0.33
N SER A 135 -16.47 -3.49 0.15
CA SER A 135 -17.14 -2.52 -0.72
C SER A 135 -16.99 -2.84 -2.21
N LYS A 136 -17.61 -2.03 -3.08
CA LYS A 136 -17.33 -2.04 -4.52
C LYS A 136 -15.87 -1.74 -4.85
N VAL A 137 -15.24 -0.85 -4.09
CA VAL A 137 -13.85 -0.40 -4.30
C VAL A 137 -12.87 -1.53 -3.96
N SER A 138 -13.15 -2.28 -2.90
CA SER A 138 -12.40 -3.49 -2.53
C SER A 138 -12.77 -4.75 -3.34
N GLU A 139 -13.64 -4.63 -4.36
CA GLU A 139 -14.17 -5.75 -5.15
C GLU A 139 -14.82 -6.86 -4.30
N GLY A 140 -15.41 -6.50 -3.15
CA GLY A 140 -16.02 -7.44 -2.22
C GLY A 140 -15.04 -8.21 -1.32
N LYS A 141 -13.73 -7.91 -1.37
CA LYS A 141 -12.72 -8.55 -0.50
C LYS A 141 -12.94 -8.22 0.98
N PRO A 142 -12.80 -9.19 1.89
CA PRO A 142 -12.88 -8.95 3.33
C PRO A 142 -11.88 -7.89 3.81
N HIS A 143 -12.29 -7.09 4.78
CA HIS A 143 -11.43 -6.08 5.41
C HIS A 143 -10.58 -6.73 6.51
N MET A 144 -9.29 -6.43 6.53
CA MET A 144 -8.33 -6.96 7.49
C MET A 144 -8.17 -6.06 8.71
N SER A 145 -8.46 -4.77 8.59
CA SER A 145 -8.34 -3.76 9.64
C SER A 145 -9.38 -2.65 9.45
N VAL A 146 -9.49 -1.73 10.43
CA VAL A 146 -10.37 -0.57 10.31
C VAL A 146 -9.91 0.40 9.23
N ARG A 147 -8.62 0.40 8.84
CA ARG A 147 -8.08 1.20 7.72
C ARG A 147 -8.79 0.87 6.41
N ASP A 148 -9.03 -0.41 6.14
CA ASP A 148 -9.61 -0.89 4.88
C ASP A 148 -11.03 -0.38 4.65
N CYS A 149 -11.72 0.04 5.71
CA CYS A 149 -13.04 0.68 5.60
C CYS A 149 -12.98 2.10 4.99
N PHE A 150 -11.81 2.75 5.02
CA PHE A 150 -11.61 4.12 4.57
C PHE A 150 -10.79 4.21 3.29
N ILE A 151 -9.73 3.39 3.18
CA ILE A 151 -8.74 3.46 2.11
C ILE A 151 -8.26 2.04 1.78
N THR A 152 -8.22 1.69 0.50
CA THR A 152 -7.63 0.44 0.01
C THR A 152 -6.11 0.48 0.00
N GLU A 153 -5.47 -0.67 -0.20
CA GLU A 153 -4.00 -0.80 -0.18
C GLU A 153 -3.27 0.03 -1.27
N ASP A 154 -3.96 0.35 -2.37
CA ASP A 154 -3.44 1.23 -3.43
C ASP A 154 -3.66 2.73 -3.13
N GLY A 155 -4.27 3.05 -1.98
CA GLY A 155 -4.54 4.42 -1.55
C GLY A 155 -5.85 5.02 -2.09
N THR A 156 -6.71 4.23 -2.74
CA THR A 156 -8.03 4.65 -3.20
C THR A 156 -8.99 4.79 -2.02
N TYR A 157 -9.76 5.89 -1.97
CA TYR A 157 -10.75 6.10 -0.92
C TYR A 157 -11.99 5.21 -1.12
N ASP A 158 -12.41 4.59 -0.04
CA ASP A 158 -13.60 3.76 0.04
C ASP A 158 -14.73 4.54 0.72
N ASP A 159 -15.96 4.49 0.21
CA ASP A 159 -17.10 5.20 0.80
C ASP A 159 -17.73 4.45 1.99
N HIS A 160 -17.36 3.19 2.19
CA HIS A 160 -17.99 2.32 3.18
C HIS A 160 -17.97 2.89 4.60
N ALA A 161 -16.83 3.43 5.06
CA ALA A 161 -16.76 4.04 6.38
C ALA A 161 -17.64 5.29 6.53
N SER A 162 -18.01 5.97 5.44
CA SER A 162 -18.85 7.18 5.53
C SER A 162 -20.28 6.89 6.00
N PHE A 163 -20.71 5.63 5.90
CA PHE A 163 -22.02 5.15 6.34
C PHE A 163 -21.95 4.28 7.60
N CYS A 164 -20.79 4.18 8.26
CA CYS A 164 -20.57 3.28 9.38
C CYS A 164 -20.10 4.00 10.65
N ASP A 165 -21.01 4.22 11.60
CA ASP A 165 -20.72 4.86 12.88
C ASP A 165 -19.66 4.09 13.70
N VAL A 166 -19.57 2.77 13.53
CA VAL A 166 -18.55 1.94 14.20
C VAL A 166 -17.16 2.26 13.67
N CYS A 167 -16.96 2.27 12.35
CA CYS A 167 -15.66 2.56 11.74
C CYS A 167 -15.21 4.00 12.07
N VAL A 168 -16.12 4.97 11.89
CA VAL A 168 -15.87 6.38 12.23
C VAL A 168 -15.57 6.53 13.73
N GLY A 169 -16.32 5.83 14.59
CA GLY A 169 -16.11 5.84 16.03
C GLY A 169 -14.75 5.30 16.44
N ILE A 170 -14.33 4.16 15.87
CA ILE A 170 -13.01 3.56 16.12
C ILE A 170 -11.89 4.51 15.68
N ALA A 171 -11.93 5.04 14.46
CA ALA A 171 -10.89 5.92 13.93
C ALA A 171 -10.76 7.22 14.72
N THR A 172 -11.88 7.87 15.04
CA THR A 172 -11.87 9.13 15.82
C THR A 172 -11.44 8.91 17.27
N LYS A 173 -11.69 7.72 17.84
CA LYS A 173 -11.22 7.33 19.16
C LYS A 173 -9.73 7.06 19.17
N ALA A 174 -9.22 6.30 18.20
CA ALA A 174 -7.79 6.08 18.00
C ALA A 174 -7.06 7.43 17.92
N GLN A 175 -7.54 8.36 17.09
CA GLN A 175 -7.01 9.72 17.03
C GLN A 175 -7.05 10.45 18.37
N SER A 176 -8.11 10.32 19.16
CA SER A 176 -8.23 11.05 20.42
C SER A 176 -7.23 10.62 21.51
N TYR A 177 -6.76 9.37 21.44
CA TYR A 177 -5.80 8.79 22.38
C TYR A 177 -4.37 8.76 21.82
N PHE A 178 -4.23 8.65 20.50
CA PHE A 178 -2.98 8.51 19.75
C PHE A 178 -2.91 9.49 18.56
N PRO A 179 -3.02 10.82 18.80
CA PRO A 179 -3.20 11.81 17.74
C PRO A 179 -1.99 12.02 16.83
N THR A 180 -0.80 11.66 17.31
CA THR A 180 0.48 11.88 16.62
C THR A 180 0.87 10.74 15.70
N GLY A 181 0.13 9.63 15.72
CA GLY A 181 0.52 8.41 15.03
C GLY A 181 1.73 7.74 15.65
N ILE A 182 2.22 6.70 14.98
CA ILE A 182 3.49 6.08 15.36
C ILE A 182 4.58 7.13 15.03
N PRO A 183 5.46 7.53 15.97
CA PRO A 183 6.43 8.58 15.74
C PRO A 183 7.25 8.32 14.47
N ALA A 184 7.53 9.37 13.70
CA ALA A 184 8.33 9.26 12.49
C ALA A 184 9.72 8.67 12.77
N THR A 185 10.29 8.74 13.98
CA THR A 185 11.53 8.02 14.33
C THR A 185 11.37 6.49 14.41
N GLY A 186 10.13 5.99 14.48
CA GLY A 186 9.75 4.60 14.23
C GLY A 186 9.25 4.33 12.81
N LEU A 187 9.02 5.37 12.00
CA LEU A 187 8.59 5.28 10.57
C LEU A 187 9.61 5.88 9.58
N SER A 188 10.79 6.30 10.06
CA SER A 188 11.89 6.92 9.32
C SER A 188 13.18 6.69 10.11
N ALA A 189 14.09 5.97 9.45
CA ALA A 189 15.51 5.92 9.76
C ALA A 189 15.88 5.55 11.21
N ILE A 190 15.51 4.34 11.65
CA ILE A 190 16.58 3.51 12.18
C ILE A 190 17.42 3.16 10.96
N GLN A 191 18.46 3.97 10.70
CA GLN A 191 19.72 3.40 10.23
C GLN A 191 19.90 2.15 11.05
N ALA A 192 19.80 0.98 10.40
CA ALA A 192 20.13 -0.26 11.04
C ALA A 192 21.48 -0.05 11.73
N THR A 193 21.49 0.09 13.05
CA THR A 193 22.57 -0.55 13.80
C THR A 193 22.49 -1.99 13.30
N PRO A 194 23.55 -2.50 12.65
CA PRO A 194 23.46 -3.79 12.00
C PRO A 194 23.05 -4.79 13.07
N VAL A 195 21.81 -5.27 13.01
CA VAL A 195 21.65 -6.70 13.19
C VAL A 195 22.61 -7.24 12.15
N PRO A 196 23.66 -8.00 12.53
CA PRO A 196 24.59 -8.52 11.56
C PRO A 196 23.75 -9.11 10.45
N SER A 197 23.84 -8.56 9.23
CA SER A 197 23.24 -9.21 8.08
C SER A 197 23.82 -10.61 8.15
N GLU A 198 22.96 -11.61 8.34
CA GLU A 198 23.41 -12.98 8.29
C GLU A 198 24.25 -13.10 7.01
N ASP A 199 25.48 -13.61 7.12
CA ASP A 199 26.40 -13.60 5.98
C ASP A 199 25.86 -14.57 4.91
N LEU A 200 25.05 -14.03 4.00
CA LEU A 200 24.46 -14.77 2.88
C LEU A 200 25.47 -14.92 1.72
N SER A 201 26.74 -14.52 1.89
CA SER A 201 27.74 -14.58 0.82
C SER A 201 27.97 -16.02 0.33
N ALA A 202 27.88 -17.00 1.23
CA ALA A 202 27.96 -18.42 0.94
C ALA A 202 26.71 -19.00 0.24
N LEU A 203 25.59 -18.29 0.27
CA LEU A 203 24.33 -18.74 -0.33
C LEU A 203 24.11 -18.05 -1.68
N SER A 204 23.82 -18.85 -2.70
CA SER A 204 23.56 -18.38 -4.06
C SER A 204 22.24 -18.95 -4.56
N LEU A 205 21.48 -18.12 -5.27
CA LEU A 205 20.35 -18.58 -6.04
C LEU A 205 20.82 -19.63 -7.06
N PRO A 206 20.03 -20.68 -7.31
CA PRO A 206 20.42 -21.72 -8.24
C PRO A 206 20.36 -21.16 -9.68
N ASP A 207 21.17 -21.73 -10.58
CA ASP A 207 21.30 -21.22 -11.96
C ASP A 207 19.99 -21.19 -12.74
N ASN A 208 19.04 -22.06 -12.37
CA ASN A 208 17.72 -22.16 -12.98
C ASN A 208 16.66 -21.24 -12.35
N PHE A 209 17.02 -20.42 -11.35
CA PHE A 209 16.10 -19.50 -10.69
C PHE A 209 16.84 -18.29 -10.10
N LYS A 210 17.32 -17.41 -10.98
CA LYS A 210 18.08 -16.21 -10.59
C LYS A 210 17.53 -14.91 -11.16
N SER A 211 16.45 -14.98 -11.93
CA SER A 211 15.88 -13.83 -12.62
C SER A 211 14.37 -13.98 -12.85
N LEU A 212 13.72 -12.86 -13.15
CA LEU A 212 12.31 -12.83 -13.59
C LEU A 212 12.04 -13.74 -14.80
N ALA A 213 12.98 -13.79 -15.74
CA ALA A 213 12.87 -14.64 -16.93
C ALA A 213 12.82 -16.12 -16.56
N ASP A 214 13.54 -16.55 -15.52
CA ASP A 214 13.57 -17.95 -15.11
C ASP A 214 12.25 -18.36 -14.44
N GLY A 215 11.69 -17.49 -13.59
CA GLY A 215 10.33 -17.70 -13.06
C GLY A 215 9.26 -17.73 -14.15
N LEU A 216 9.35 -16.83 -15.14
CA LEU A 216 8.44 -16.82 -16.29
C LEU A 216 8.53 -18.08 -17.16
N LYS A 217 9.70 -18.74 -17.25
CA LYS A 217 9.86 -20.04 -17.92
C LYS A 217 9.24 -21.20 -17.13
N LEU A 218 9.09 -21.04 -15.82
CA LEU A 218 8.43 -22.01 -14.93
C LEU A 218 6.94 -21.72 -14.74
N THR A 219 6.41 -20.72 -15.44
CA THR A 219 5.01 -20.30 -15.32
C THR A 219 4.29 -20.47 -16.66
N PRO A 220 3.09 -21.09 -16.69
CA PRO A 220 2.34 -21.24 -17.94
C PRO A 220 1.99 -19.87 -18.54
N ALA A 221 1.71 -19.85 -19.84
CA ALA A 221 1.28 -18.64 -20.55
C ALA A 221 0.02 -18.01 -19.92
N GLY A 222 -0.09 -16.68 -20.00
CA GLY A 222 -1.27 -15.92 -19.53
C GLY A 222 -1.05 -15.11 -18.26
N VAL A 223 0.20 -14.98 -17.79
CA VAL A 223 0.55 -14.05 -16.72
C VAL A 223 0.26 -12.61 -17.17
N ASN A 224 -0.42 -11.86 -16.30
CA ASN A 224 -0.67 -10.43 -16.48
C ASN A 224 0.35 -9.58 -15.74
N ARG A 225 0.87 -10.07 -14.62
CA ARG A 225 1.90 -9.40 -13.81
C ARG A 225 2.84 -10.44 -13.24
N ALA A 226 4.14 -10.22 -13.31
CA ALA A 226 5.09 -11.02 -12.56
C ALA A 226 6.25 -10.18 -12.06
N TYR A 227 6.72 -10.49 -10.87
CA TYR A 227 7.90 -9.84 -10.31
C TYR A 227 8.86 -10.85 -9.69
N PHE A 228 10.11 -10.44 -9.60
CA PHE A 228 11.20 -11.20 -9.03
C PHE A 228 12.02 -10.31 -8.10
N VAL A 229 12.41 -10.88 -6.96
CA VAL A 229 13.25 -10.25 -5.94
C VAL A 229 14.44 -11.16 -5.67
N ASN A 230 15.64 -10.61 -5.72
CA ASN A 230 16.87 -11.24 -5.26
C ASN A 230 17.31 -10.56 -3.96
N THR A 231 17.05 -11.22 -2.82
CA THR A 231 17.24 -10.58 -1.50
C THR A 231 18.71 -10.37 -1.15
N LYS A 232 19.62 -11.13 -1.79
CA LYS A 232 21.07 -10.91 -1.67
C LYS A 232 21.50 -9.62 -2.34
N MET A 233 20.88 -9.26 -3.46
CA MET A 233 21.24 -8.05 -4.21
C MET A 233 20.60 -6.79 -3.64
N ILE A 234 19.45 -6.90 -2.98
CA ILE A 234 18.84 -5.74 -2.28
C ILE A 234 19.51 -5.45 -0.93
N ALA A 235 20.39 -6.32 -0.43
CA ALA A 235 21.03 -6.20 0.88
C ALA A 235 21.75 -4.85 1.03
N GLY A 236 21.33 -4.06 2.00
CA GLY A 236 21.72 -2.66 2.15
C GLY A 236 20.50 -1.75 2.39
N PRO A 237 20.59 -0.75 3.29
CA PRO A 237 19.44 -0.09 3.90
C PRO A 237 18.46 0.60 2.92
N GLU A 238 18.94 1.04 1.76
CA GLU A 238 18.14 1.82 0.80
C GLU A 238 17.12 0.99 0.02
N MET A 239 17.51 -0.18 -0.49
CA MET A 239 16.61 -1.10 -1.22
C MET A 239 16.00 -2.15 -0.31
N GLU A 240 16.74 -2.60 0.70
CA GLU A 240 16.31 -3.64 1.63
C GLU A 240 15.02 -3.25 2.35
N ALA A 241 14.93 -2.03 2.89
CA ALA A 241 13.73 -1.57 3.62
C ALA A 241 12.46 -1.54 2.76
N GLN A 242 12.59 -1.29 1.45
CA GLN A 242 11.46 -1.12 0.54
C GLN A 242 11.03 -2.44 -0.11
N LEU A 243 12.00 -3.30 -0.43
CA LEU A 243 11.76 -4.52 -1.18
C LEU A 243 11.63 -5.75 -0.28
N LEU A 244 12.15 -5.72 0.96
CA LEU A 244 11.94 -6.83 1.91
C LEU A 244 10.47 -7.01 2.27
N GLN A 245 9.67 -5.96 2.28
CA GLN A 245 8.22 -6.08 2.53
C GLN A 245 7.52 -6.97 1.51
N GLN A 246 8.06 -7.06 0.29
CA GLN A 246 7.50 -7.92 -0.75
C GLN A 246 7.83 -9.39 -0.53
N VAL A 247 8.90 -9.71 0.22
CA VAL A 247 9.43 -11.07 0.43
C VAL A 247 9.28 -11.56 1.87
N GLU A 248 8.53 -10.85 2.71
CA GLU A 248 8.26 -11.19 4.11
C GLU A 248 6.78 -11.60 4.27
N PRO A 249 6.50 -12.71 4.98
CA PRO A 249 6.85 -12.77 6.39
C PRO A 249 7.56 -14.07 6.76
N ASP A 250 8.65 -13.97 7.52
CA ASP A 250 9.43 -15.03 8.18
C ASP A 250 8.63 -16.20 8.82
N SER A 251 7.31 -16.04 8.96
CA SER A 251 6.37 -17.04 9.48
C SER A 251 5.96 -18.16 8.53
N PHE A 252 6.15 -18.05 7.20
CA PHE A 252 5.60 -19.06 6.27
C PHE A 252 6.40 -20.37 6.28
N TYR A 253 7.73 -20.28 6.18
CA TYR A 253 8.66 -21.41 6.26
C TYR A 253 9.55 -21.41 7.52
N GLY A 254 9.52 -20.35 8.33
CA GLY A 254 10.45 -20.17 9.46
C GLY A 254 11.88 -19.87 9.01
N LYS A 255 12.08 -19.39 7.78
CA LYS A 255 13.37 -19.06 7.17
C LYS A 255 13.25 -17.86 6.23
N LYS A 256 14.32 -17.09 6.13
CA LYS A 256 14.46 -15.97 5.19
C LYS A 256 14.49 -16.45 3.74
N LEU A 257 13.77 -15.76 2.86
CA LEU A 257 13.83 -15.97 1.41
C LEU A 257 15.10 -15.33 0.83
N LEU A 258 15.82 -16.08 0.00
CA LEU A 258 16.95 -15.61 -0.82
C LEU A 258 16.48 -15.04 -2.16
N GLY A 259 15.42 -15.64 -2.71
CA GLY A 259 14.83 -15.23 -3.97
C GLY A 259 13.36 -15.56 -3.99
N MET A 260 12.59 -14.67 -4.57
CA MET A 260 11.16 -14.84 -4.72
C MET A 260 10.75 -14.41 -6.12
N TYR A 261 9.92 -15.23 -6.75
CA TYR A 261 9.18 -14.90 -7.94
C TYR A 261 7.70 -15.00 -7.61
N SER A 262 6.91 -14.06 -8.07
CA SER A 262 5.46 -14.10 -7.94
C SER A 262 4.83 -13.71 -9.27
N ALA A 263 3.77 -14.41 -9.65
CA ALA A 263 3.06 -14.17 -10.89
C ALA A 263 1.55 -14.29 -10.73
N ASP A 264 0.87 -13.28 -11.25
CA ASP A 264 -0.58 -13.14 -11.23
C ASP A 264 -1.13 -13.36 -12.64
N PHE A 265 -2.10 -14.27 -12.75
CA PHE A 265 -2.95 -14.44 -13.92
C PHE A 265 -4.25 -13.64 -13.76
N SER A 266 -4.76 -13.59 -12.54
CA SER A 266 -5.92 -12.79 -12.14
C SER A 266 -5.89 -12.57 -10.63
N THR A 267 -6.85 -11.82 -10.11
CA THR A 267 -6.99 -11.57 -8.67
C THR A 267 -7.10 -12.85 -7.83
N ASN A 268 -7.61 -13.95 -8.43
CA ASN A 268 -7.81 -15.24 -7.77
C ASN A 268 -6.99 -16.38 -8.41
N SER A 269 -5.94 -16.05 -9.17
CA SER A 269 -5.06 -17.06 -9.77
C SER A 269 -3.65 -16.54 -9.83
N TRP A 270 -2.81 -17.11 -8.98
CA TRP A 270 -1.41 -16.72 -8.83
C TRP A 270 -0.53 -17.90 -8.42
N ILE A 271 0.78 -17.69 -8.52
CA ILE A 271 1.82 -18.62 -8.09
C ILE A 271 3.05 -17.86 -7.60
N GLU A 272 3.73 -18.45 -6.64
CA GLU A 272 5.01 -18.01 -6.11
C GLU A 272 6.05 -19.13 -6.19
N LEU A 273 7.29 -18.75 -6.46
CA LEU A 273 8.46 -19.60 -6.41
C LEU A 273 9.46 -19.01 -5.42
N HIS A 274 9.93 -19.84 -4.50
CA HIS A 274 10.70 -19.42 -3.33
C HIS A 274 12.04 -20.16 -3.26
N ASP A 275 13.14 -19.46 -3.06
CA ASP A 275 14.43 -20.06 -2.71
C ASP A 275 14.83 -19.65 -1.31
N LEU A 276 15.17 -20.63 -0.47
CA LEU A 276 15.57 -20.45 0.93
C LEU A 276 17.05 -20.80 1.17
N GLY A 277 17.83 -21.08 0.12
CA GLY A 277 19.19 -21.61 0.28
C GLY A 277 19.25 -23.04 0.81
N TYR A 278 18.16 -23.80 0.62
CA TYR A 278 17.89 -25.13 1.18
C TYR A 278 19.06 -26.13 1.12
N ASP A 279 19.37 -26.76 2.26
CA ASP A 279 20.22 -27.95 2.35
C ASP A 279 19.37 -29.23 2.48
N SER A 280 19.32 -30.01 1.41
CA SER A 280 18.60 -31.30 1.33
C SER A 280 18.89 -32.32 2.43
N LYS A 281 20.01 -32.19 3.14
CA LYS A 281 20.38 -33.11 4.24
C LYS A 281 19.86 -32.66 5.60
N ASN A 282 19.82 -31.35 5.84
CA ASN A 282 19.54 -30.77 7.17
C ASN A 282 18.15 -30.14 7.28
N ASP A 283 17.53 -29.80 6.15
CA ASP A 283 16.27 -29.05 6.10
C ASP A 283 15.04 -29.90 5.70
N ALA A 284 15.14 -31.23 5.74
CA ALA A 284 14.07 -32.16 5.34
C ALA A 284 12.71 -31.97 6.07
N SER A 285 12.66 -31.13 7.11
CA SER A 285 11.49 -30.83 7.93
C SER A 285 10.83 -29.47 7.67
N ILE A 286 11.13 -28.77 6.57
CA ILE A 286 10.44 -27.49 6.25
C ILE A 286 8.93 -27.75 6.16
N LYS A 287 8.18 -27.04 7.00
CA LYS A 287 6.71 -27.01 6.98
C LYS A 287 6.26 -25.68 6.43
N ALA A 288 5.16 -25.69 5.69
CA ALA A 288 4.49 -24.48 5.26
C ALA A 288 3.05 -24.46 5.77
N LYS A 289 2.52 -23.25 5.98
CA LYS A 289 1.11 -23.06 6.33
C LYS A 289 0.31 -22.84 5.05
N ILE A 290 -0.40 -23.87 4.60
CA ILE A 290 -1.17 -23.82 3.35
C ILE A 290 -2.57 -23.29 3.63
N GLN A 291 -3.04 -22.35 2.80
CA GLN A 291 -4.42 -21.86 2.83
C GLN A 291 -5.36 -22.84 2.08
N PRO A 292 -6.68 -22.78 2.32
CA PRO A 292 -7.64 -23.54 1.52
C PRO A 292 -7.45 -23.29 0.00
N GLU A 293 -7.62 -24.33 -0.82
CA GLU A 293 -7.46 -24.32 -2.30
C GLU A 293 -6.02 -24.14 -2.84
N MET A 294 -5.08 -23.82 -1.96
CA MET A 294 -3.68 -23.66 -2.27
C MET A 294 -2.92 -24.97 -2.09
N LYS A 295 -1.78 -25.08 -2.76
CA LYS A 295 -0.81 -26.16 -2.59
C LYS A 295 0.58 -25.57 -2.50
N ASN A 296 1.50 -26.37 -1.97
CA ASN A 296 2.91 -26.09 -2.08
C ASN A 296 3.70 -27.37 -2.38
N ILE A 297 4.90 -27.20 -2.92
CA ILE A 297 5.89 -28.25 -3.16
C ILE A 297 7.21 -27.76 -2.60
N VAL A 298 7.63 -28.33 -1.47
CA VAL A 298 8.81 -27.86 -0.70
C VAL A 298 10.07 -28.69 -0.91
N ASN A 299 9.97 -29.75 -1.72
CA ASN A 299 11.09 -30.64 -2.06
C ASN A 299 11.76 -30.26 -3.40
N THR A 300 11.29 -29.19 -4.06
CA THR A 300 11.89 -28.64 -5.27
C THR A 300 12.74 -27.42 -4.95
N ARG A 301 13.62 -27.05 -5.88
CA ARG A 301 14.39 -25.80 -5.83
C ARG A 301 14.25 -25.07 -7.18
N PRO A 302 13.49 -23.96 -7.26
CA PRO A 302 12.78 -23.30 -6.15
C PRO A 302 11.59 -24.11 -5.61
N LEU A 303 11.19 -23.80 -4.39
CA LEU A 303 9.94 -24.26 -3.77
C LEU A 303 8.77 -23.60 -4.49
N ILE A 304 7.63 -24.28 -4.57
CA ILE A 304 6.44 -23.78 -5.27
C ILE A 304 5.33 -23.56 -4.25
N TYR A 305 4.62 -22.44 -4.33
CA TYR A 305 3.42 -22.16 -3.55
C TYR A 305 2.40 -21.43 -4.41
N GLY A 306 1.12 -21.75 -4.31
CA GLY A 306 0.11 -21.07 -5.13
C GLY A 306 -1.18 -21.85 -5.26
N HIS A 307 -2.02 -21.39 -6.18
CA HIS A 307 -3.25 -22.10 -6.53
C HIS A 307 -2.93 -23.46 -7.14
N SER A 308 -3.69 -24.47 -6.75
CA SER A 308 -3.43 -25.88 -7.06
C SER A 308 -3.04 -26.14 -8.52
N GLN A 309 -3.79 -25.58 -9.48
CA GLN A 309 -3.54 -25.77 -10.91
C GLN A 309 -2.21 -25.15 -11.37
N ASN A 310 -1.87 -23.96 -10.86
CA ASN A 310 -0.62 -23.28 -11.20
C ASN A 310 0.58 -24.04 -10.64
N VAL A 311 0.46 -24.53 -9.40
CA VAL A 311 1.49 -25.37 -8.75
C VAL A 311 1.76 -26.64 -9.57
N ASP A 312 0.70 -27.33 -9.99
CA ASP A 312 0.80 -28.55 -10.80
C ASP A 312 1.43 -28.25 -12.18
N ASN A 313 1.14 -27.09 -12.78
CA ASN A 313 1.74 -26.67 -14.05
C ASN A 313 3.23 -26.31 -13.92
N ALA A 314 3.61 -25.58 -12.88
CA ALA A 314 5.01 -25.27 -12.61
C ALA A 314 5.84 -26.54 -12.37
N ALA A 315 5.31 -27.49 -11.60
CA ALA A 315 5.96 -28.79 -11.41
C ALA A 315 6.15 -29.56 -12.72
N LYS A 316 5.17 -29.51 -13.64
CA LYS A 316 5.32 -30.10 -14.99
C LYS A 316 6.40 -29.41 -15.81
N LEU A 317 6.46 -28.07 -15.78
CA LEU A 317 7.48 -27.29 -16.48
C LEU A 317 8.90 -27.55 -15.92
N MET A 318 9.03 -27.71 -14.59
CA MET A 318 10.31 -28.08 -13.97
C MET A 318 10.80 -29.46 -14.43
N ASN A 319 9.89 -30.43 -14.59
CA ASN A 319 10.24 -31.78 -15.05
C ASN A 319 10.45 -31.86 -16.57
N ASN A 320 9.67 -31.09 -17.34
CA ASN A 320 9.74 -31.03 -18.79
C ASN A 320 9.47 -29.58 -19.25
N PRO A 321 10.53 -28.80 -19.55
CA PRO A 321 10.41 -27.40 -19.98
C PRO A 321 9.58 -27.20 -21.25
N ASN A 322 9.43 -28.23 -22.08
CA ASN A 322 8.67 -28.19 -23.32
C ASN A 322 7.24 -28.73 -23.16
N SER A 323 6.79 -29.00 -21.93
CA SER A 323 5.46 -29.57 -21.67
C SER A 323 4.30 -28.63 -21.99
N MET A 324 4.54 -27.31 -22.01
CA MET A 324 3.56 -26.29 -22.37
C MET A 324 4.23 -24.95 -22.70
N ASN A 325 3.47 -24.04 -23.32
CA ASN A 325 3.93 -22.66 -23.55
C ASN A 325 4.03 -21.88 -22.23
N THR A 326 5.03 -21.03 -22.14
CA THR A 326 5.37 -20.29 -20.92
C THR A 326 5.16 -18.79 -21.11
N SER A 327 4.94 -18.08 -20.01
CA SER A 327 4.77 -16.63 -20.02
C SER A 327 6.05 -15.88 -20.41
N TYR A 328 7.22 -16.53 -20.39
CA TYR A 328 8.46 -15.95 -20.91
C TYR A 328 8.33 -15.52 -22.38
N SER A 329 7.61 -16.30 -23.20
CA SER A 329 7.42 -15.97 -24.62
C SER A 329 6.71 -14.63 -24.84
N THR A 330 5.74 -14.30 -23.98
CA THR A 330 4.99 -13.03 -24.00
C THR A 330 5.90 -11.83 -23.78
N TYR A 331 6.78 -11.91 -22.78
CA TYR A 331 7.63 -10.79 -22.37
C TYR A 331 9.03 -10.80 -23.00
N LYS A 332 9.32 -11.75 -23.90
CA LYS A 332 10.67 -11.97 -24.44
C LYS A 332 11.28 -10.72 -25.06
N SER A 333 10.52 -9.96 -25.85
CA SER A 333 11.05 -8.74 -26.51
C SER A 333 11.50 -7.68 -25.49
N LEU A 334 10.72 -7.48 -24.42
CA LEU A 334 11.07 -6.58 -23.33
C LEU A 334 12.35 -7.05 -22.62
N LEU A 335 12.38 -8.32 -22.25
CA LEU A 335 13.50 -8.92 -21.52
C LEU A 335 14.80 -8.88 -22.34
N ASP A 336 14.76 -9.23 -23.64
CA ASP A 336 15.93 -9.19 -24.50
C ASP A 336 16.49 -7.76 -24.71
N SER A 337 15.71 -6.73 -24.38
CA SER A 337 16.09 -5.31 -24.53
C SER A 337 16.79 -4.72 -23.29
N VAL A 338 16.79 -5.45 -22.17
CA VAL A 338 17.25 -4.98 -20.85
C VAL A 338 18.16 -6.00 -20.16
N ASP A 339 18.90 -5.57 -19.13
CA ASP A 339 19.73 -6.47 -18.33
C ASP A 339 18.95 -7.08 -17.16
N TYR A 340 17.98 -7.95 -17.48
CA TYR A 340 17.12 -8.56 -16.46
C TYR A 340 17.85 -9.59 -15.56
N GLN A 341 19.05 -10.05 -15.96
CA GLN A 341 19.78 -11.09 -15.23
C GLN A 341 20.47 -10.54 -13.98
N ASN A 342 20.80 -9.26 -13.99
CA ASN A 342 21.45 -8.56 -12.87
C ASN A 342 20.48 -7.68 -12.09
N ALA A 343 19.17 -7.85 -12.28
CA ALA A 343 18.16 -7.09 -11.57
C ALA A 343 17.98 -7.61 -10.13
N ALA A 344 18.04 -6.71 -9.16
CA ALA A 344 17.73 -7.03 -7.76
C ALA A 344 16.21 -7.12 -7.54
N TYR A 345 15.47 -6.23 -8.21
CA TYR A 345 14.03 -6.31 -8.40
C TYR A 345 13.72 -6.22 -9.89
N ALA A 346 12.80 -7.03 -10.39
CA ALA A 346 12.27 -6.89 -11.74
C ALA A 346 10.77 -7.16 -11.76
N LEU A 347 10.03 -6.43 -12.56
CA LEU A 347 8.59 -6.54 -12.74
C LEU A 347 8.26 -6.47 -14.24
N VAL A 348 7.36 -7.34 -14.68
CA VAL A 348 6.64 -7.19 -15.95
C VAL A 348 5.16 -7.01 -15.67
N LEU A 349 4.50 -6.21 -16.51
CA LEU A 349 3.08 -5.94 -16.43
C LEU A 349 2.47 -5.85 -17.84
N ALA A 350 1.38 -6.57 -18.07
CA ALA A 350 0.53 -6.44 -19.24
C ALA A 350 -0.48 -5.30 -19.00
N GLU A 351 -0.02 -4.06 -19.12
CA GLU A 351 -0.85 -2.86 -19.02
C GLU A 351 -0.85 -2.12 -20.35
N LYS A 352 -2.04 -1.92 -20.92
CA LYS A 352 -2.22 -1.21 -22.17
C LYS A 352 -2.33 0.30 -21.93
N THR A 353 -1.48 1.05 -22.62
CA THR A 353 -1.51 2.51 -22.71
C THR A 353 -1.82 2.94 -24.15
N GLY A 354 -1.77 4.24 -24.43
CA GLY A 354 -1.95 4.77 -25.79
C GLY A 354 -0.90 4.29 -26.79
N PHE A 355 0.30 3.92 -26.34
CA PHE A 355 1.42 3.56 -27.21
C PHE A 355 2.04 2.19 -26.91
N SER A 356 1.68 1.55 -25.81
CA SER A 356 2.31 0.32 -25.31
C SER A 356 1.27 -0.70 -24.84
N ASP A 357 1.57 -1.99 -24.90
CA ASP A 357 0.71 -3.06 -24.39
C ASP A 357 1.30 -3.83 -23.19
N MET A 358 2.61 -3.72 -23.00
CA MET A 358 3.33 -4.34 -21.89
C MET A 358 4.47 -3.44 -21.43
N ASN A 359 4.80 -3.49 -20.15
CA ASN A 359 5.92 -2.77 -19.59
C ASN A 359 6.77 -3.64 -18.66
N TYR A 360 8.00 -3.19 -18.46
CA TYR A 360 8.99 -3.77 -17.58
C TYR A 360 9.58 -2.67 -16.70
N MET A 361 9.89 -3.01 -15.46
CA MET A 361 10.80 -2.21 -14.65
C MET A 361 11.79 -3.09 -13.89
N SER A 362 12.97 -2.55 -13.60
CA SER A 362 13.89 -3.15 -12.64
C SER A 362 14.63 -2.13 -11.80
N LEU A 363 15.04 -2.57 -10.62
CA LEU A 363 15.94 -1.84 -9.73
C LEU A 363 17.20 -2.69 -9.52
N THR A 364 18.36 -2.05 -9.68
CA THR A 364 19.66 -2.71 -9.57
C THR A 364 20.63 -1.83 -8.76
N PRO A 365 21.32 -2.37 -7.75
CA PRO A 365 22.42 -1.65 -7.08
C PRO A 365 23.51 -1.24 -8.08
N ALA A 366 23.91 0.02 -8.03
CA ALA A 366 24.90 0.61 -8.93
C ALA A 366 25.85 1.53 -8.14
N GLY A 367 26.88 0.96 -7.51
CA GLY A 367 27.97 1.73 -6.88
C GLY A 367 27.52 2.68 -5.77
N GLY A 368 26.64 2.22 -4.87
CA GLY A 368 26.05 3.04 -3.79
C GLY A 368 24.85 3.88 -4.23
N LYS A 369 24.37 3.67 -5.46
CA LYS A 369 23.11 4.21 -5.99
C LYS A 369 22.23 3.07 -6.47
N VAL A 370 21.07 3.40 -7.04
CA VAL A 370 20.14 2.47 -7.67
C VAL A 370 19.96 2.86 -9.14
N GLU A 371 20.13 1.90 -10.04
CA GLU A 371 19.71 2.01 -11.42
C GLU A 371 18.26 1.55 -11.55
N LEU A 372 17.42 2.40 -12.13
CA LEU A 372 16.10 2.05 -12.63
C LEU A 372 16.15 1.89 -14.14
N VAL A 373 15.64 0.76 -14.61
CA VAL A 373 15.36 0.53 -16.02
C VAL A 373 13.86 0.43 -16.18
N LYS A 374 13.29 1.19 -17.12
CA LYS A 374 11.92 1.02 -17.61
C LYS A 374 11.98 0.57 -19.06
N ALA A 375 11.09 -0.34 -19.45
CA ALA A 375 10.93 -0.67 -20.86
C ALA A 375 9.44 -0.83 -21.23
N PHE A 376 9.08 -0.38 -22.43
CA PHE A 376 7.70 -0.38 -22.94
C PHE A 376 7.66 -1.06 -24.31
N SER A 377 6.73 -2.01 -24.47
CA SER A 377 6.48 -2.71 -25.74
C SER A 377 5.62 -1.83 -26.64
N ILE A 378 6.25 -1.16 -27.60
CA ILE A 378 5.62 -0.16 -28.46
C ILE A 378 4.65 -0.86 -29.43
N THR A 379 3.39 -0.44 -29.37
CA THR A 379 2.33 -0.81 -30.31
C THR A 379 1.99 0.32 -31.29
N ASP A 380 2.23 1.58 -30.91
CA ASP A 380 2.08 2.74 -31.79
C ASP A 380 3.17 3.79 -31.52
N THR A 381 4.08 3.95 -32.46
CA THR A 381 5.18 4.92 -32.35
C THR A 381 4.71 6.38 -32.35
N LYS A 382 3.54 6.68 -32.93
CA LYS A 382 3.03 8.06 -33.01
C LYS A 382 2.40 8.54 -31.71
N SER A 383 1.99 7.60 -30.86
CA SER A 383 1.33 7.87 -29.59
C SER A 383 2.32 7.90 -28.42
N ILE A 384 3.64 7.77 -28.66
CA ILE A 384 4.65 7.87 -27.61
C ILE A 384 4.59 9.28 -26.98
N PRO A 385 4.35 9.40 -25.66
CA PRO A 385 4.21 10.70 -25.02
C PRO A 385 5.50 11.51 -25.11
N ALA A 386 5.41 12.75 -25.62
CA ALA A 386 6.56 13.64 -25.78
C ALA A 386 7.29 13.90 -24.45
N GLY A 387 6.57 13.83 -23.32
CA GLY A 387 7.14 13.98 -21.98
C GLY A 387 8.19 12.93 -21.62
N LEU A 388 8.18 11.74 -22.27
CA LEU A 388 9.22 10.74 -22.07
C LEU A 388 10.57 11.16 -22.65
N GLY A 389 10.59 12.11 -23.60
CA GLY A 389 11.80 12.59 -24.24
C GLY A 389 12.84 13.17 -23.28
N LYS A 390 12.41 13.69 -22.12
CA LYS A 390 13.33 14.23 -21.09
C LYS A 390 14.22 13.16 -20.44
N TYR A 391 13.85 11.89 -20.58
CA TYR A 391 14.59 10.76 -20.01
C TYR A 391 15.55 10.10 -21.01
N ASN A 392 15.77 10.73 -22.17
CA ASN A 392 16.65 10.23 -23.24
C ASN A 392 16.38 8.74 -23.57
N PRO A 393 15.14 8.37 -23.93
CA PRO A 393 14.80 6.98 -24.17
C PRO A 393 15.56 6.41 -25.38
N GLU A 394 15.96 5.15 -25.28
CA GLU A 394 16.55 4.37 -26.37
C GLU A 394 15.51 3.43 -26.97
N THR A 395 15.40 3.37 -28.29
CA THR A 395 14.54 2.38 -28.95
C THR A 395 15.36 1.18 -29.42
N LYS A 396 14.98 -0.02 -28.96
CA LYS A 396 15.56 -1.30 -29.37
C LYS A 396 14.47 -2.15 -30.02
N GLY A 397 14.48 -2.22 -31.35
CA GLY A 397 13.39 -2.86 -32.10
C GLY A 397 12.05 -2.16 -31.82
N ASN A 398 11.07 -2.89 -31.30
CA ASN A 398 9.78 -2.35 -30.88
C ASN A 398 9.71 -2.01 -29.38
N VAL A 399 10.84 -1.89 -28.70
CA VAL A 399 10.88 -1.60 -27.25
C VAL A 399 11.49 -0.21 -27.01
N LEU A 400 10.80 0.62 -26.23
CA LEU A 400 11.33 1.88 -25.70
C LEU A 400 11.95 1.61 -24.34
N VAL A 401 13.23 1.93 -24.14
CA VAL A 401 13.96 1.72 -22.89
C VAL A 401 14.37 3.06 -22.29
N ILE A 402 14.12 3.25 -21.00
CA ILE A 402 14.57 4.40 -20.22
C ILE A 402 15.46 3.88 -19.10
N LYS A 403 16.58 4.56 -18.86
CA LYS A 403 17.50 4.27 -17.76
C LYS A 403 17.79 5.52 -16.96
N LEU A 404 17.82 5.38 -15.64
CA LEU A 404 18.26 6.42 -14.73
C LEU A 404 18.99 5.81 -13.55
N THR A 405 19.96 6.54 -13.00
CA THR A 405 20.70 6.12 -11.81
C THR A 405 20.70 7.25 -10.81
N GLY A 406 20.32 6.96 -9.57
CA GLY A 406 20.23 7.95 -8.51
C GLY A 406 20.05 7.32 -7.15
N ASP A 407 19.88 8.16 -6.14
CA ASP A 407 19.50 7.69 -4.80
C ASP A 407 18.07 7.13 -4.85
N ILE A 408 17.76 6.14 -4.00
CA ILE A 408 16.50 5.39 -4.08
C ILE A 408 15.25 6.27 -4.12
N SER A 409 15.20 7.35 -3.32
CA SER A 409 14.08 8.28 -3.28
C SER A 409 13.87 9.05 -4.59
N THR A 410 14.97 9.43 -5.25
CA THR A 410 14.94 10.10 -6.55
C THR A 410 14.49 9.13 -7.63
N VAL A 411 15.02 7.90 -7.59
CA VAL A 411 14.66 6.84 -8.52
C VAL A 411 13.18 6.50 -8.45
N GLN A 412 12.61 6.41 -7.25
CA GLN A 412 11.18 6.17 -7.06
C GLN A 412 10.31 7.31 -7.58
N ALA A 413 10.66 8.56 -7.24
CA ALA A 413 9.92 9.72 -7.73
C ALA A 413 9.93 9.78 -9.27
N GLU A 414 11.06 9.47 -9.90
CA GLU A 414 11.14 9.41 -11.36
C GLU A 414 10.42 8.19 -11.96
N ASN A 415 10.39 7.04 -11.28
CA ASN A 415 9.53 5.92 -11.69
C ASN A 415 8.07 6.36 -11.81
N ASP A 416 7.54 6.99 -10.77
CA ASP A 416 6.15 7.43 -10.71
C ASP A 416 5.84 8.49 -11.78
N ASN A 417 6.79 9.40 -12.02
CA ASN A 417 6.68 10.38 -13.08
C ASN A 417 6.66 9.73 -14.47
N ILE A 418 7.53 8.74 -14.71
CA ILE A 418 7.56 8.00 -15.98
C ILE A 418 6.22 7.28 -16.19
N ASP A 419 5.70 6.61 -15.16
CA ASP A 419 4.42 5.89 -15.23
C ASP A 419 3.24 6.84 -15.47
N ALA A 420 3.23 8.00 -14.81
CA ALA A 420 2.21 9.02 -15.03
C ALA A 420 2.24 9.55 -16.46
N VAL A 421 3.42 9.83 -17.02
CA VAL A 421 3.58 10.29 -18.40
C VAL A 421 3.27 9.19 -19.41
N ALA A 422 3.61 7.93 -19.14
CA ALA A 422 3.32 6.82 -20.05
C ALA A 422 1.80 6.54 -20.20
N ARG A 423 0.99 6.99 -19.25
CA ARG A 423 -0.47 6.86 -19.25
C ARG A 423 -1.21 8.01 -19.94
N THR A 424 -0.55 9.13 -20.23
CA THR A 424 -1.12 10.23 -21.02
C THR A 424 -1.10 9.90 -22.49
#